data_AF-M5K0A0-F1
#
_entry.id   AF-M5K0A0-F1
#
_cell.length_a   1.000
_cell.length_b   1.000
_cell.length_c   1.000
_cell.angle_alpha   90.00
_cell.angle_beta   90.00
_cell.angle_gamma   90.00
#
_symmetry.space_group_name_H-M   'P 1'
#
loop_
_entity.id
_entity.type
_entity.pdbx_description
1 polymer ?
#
loop_
_entity_poly.entity_id
_entity_poly.type
_entity_poly.pdbx_seq_one_letter_code
_entity_poly.pdbx_strand_id
1 'polypeptide(L)'
;MRISHLFHTLDFWRAHLAVNREPAWENVLPLFFFHRDGVLAIQRLARDWTRLYGLRKIDVFQGNIIREKWSNRRIDELLDHMQNASDTRSGGRCVRTEEAPRYLKGSLVVVRTQGTEILIDGRRRANVWCSRPGEYDVWIIAVEPLPSLFLKLWKADDARVGKTSFDESH
;
A
#
# COMPACT_ATOMS: atom_id res chain seq x y z
N MET A 1 -13.38 11.63 -25.31
CA MET A 1 -14.24 10.56 -24.77
C MET A 1 -14.33 10.74 -23.24
N ARG A 2 -15.43 11.33 -22.75
CA ARG A 2 -15.69 11.54 -21.32
C ARG A 2 -16.40 10.29 -20.80
N ILE A 3 -15.74 9.50 -19.95
CA ILE A 3 -16.41 8.41 -19.22
C ILE A 3 -17.08 9.07 -18.02
N SER A 4 -18.34 9.48 -18.20
CA SER A 4 -19.21 9.91 -17.13
C SER A 4 -19.71 8.71 -16.34
N HIS A 5 -19.44 8.74 -15.03
CA HIS A 5 -20.11 8.02 -13.94
C HIS A 5 -21.34 7.19 -14.34
N LEU A 6 -21.16 5.88 -14.47
CA LEU A 6 -22.25 4.91 -14.56
C LEU A 6 -21.97 3.72 -13.67
N PHE A 7 -21.68 3.98 -12.40
CA PHE A 7 -21.64 2.96 -11.36
C PHE A 7 -22.22 3.53 -10.07
N HIS A 8 -23.24 2.86 -9.53
CA HIS A 8 -24.00 3.35 -8.40
C HIS A 8 -23.19 3.21 -7.10
N THR A 9 -23.34 4.17 -6.20
CA THR A 9 -22.78 4.14 -4.83
C THR A 9 -23.09 2.85 -4.07
N LEU A 10 -24.18 2.15 -4.44
CA LEU A 10 -24.58 0.86 -3.92
C LEU A 10 -23.59 -0.27 -4.25
N ASP A 11 -22.98 -0.28 -5.44
CA ASP A 11 -22.05 -1.34 -5.85
C ASP A 11 -20.71 -1.21 -5.11
N PHE A 12 -20.27 0.03 -4.87
CA PHE A 12 -19.17 0.31 -3.95
C PHE A 12 -19.46 -0.21 -2.54
N TRP A 13 -20.65 0.06 -1.99
CA TRP A 13 -20.99 -0.41 -0.65
C TRP A 13 -21.13 -1.92 -0.57
N ARG A 14 -21.66 -2.56 -1.61
CA ARG A 14 -21.71 -4.01 -1.70
C ARG A 14 -20.30 -4.57 -1.70
N ALA A 15 -19.38 -4.03 -2.48
CA ALA A 15 -18.00 -4.50 -2.50
C ALA A 15 -17.27 -4.23 -1.16
N HIS A 16 -17.54 -3.09 -0.54
CA HIS A 16 -16.98 -2.68 0.74
C HIS A 16 -17.52 -3.47 1.94
N LEU A 17 -18.78 -3.92 1.88
CA LEU A 17 -19.43 -4.77 2.89
C LEU A 17 -19.26 -6.27 2.60
N ALA A 18 -19.04 -6.65 1.34
CA ALA A 18 -18.70 -8.01 0.90
C ALA A 18 -17.24 -8.36 1.16
N VAL A 19 -16.49 -7.44 1.80
CA VAL A 19 -15.19 -7.70 2.36
C VAL A 19 -15.29 -8.90 3.30
N ASN A 20 -14.87 -10.06 2.81
CA ASN A 20 -14.88 -11.31 3.56
C ASN A 20 -13.86 -11.22 4.70
N ARG A 21 -13.97 -12.12 5.69
CA ARG A 21 -13.04 -12.16 6.84
C ARG A 21 -11.59 -12.49 6.42
N GLU A 22 -11.41 -13.08 5.25
CA GLU A 22 -10.12 -13.56 4.76
C GLU A 22 -9.24 -12.44 4.18
N PRO A 23 -7.92 -12.48 4.41
CA PRO A 23 -6.99 -11.50 3.87
C PRO A 23 -6.66 -11.81 2.40
N ALA A 24 -7.42 -11.20 1.49
CA ALA A 24 -7.34 -11.45 0.06
C ALA A 24 -7.45 -10.17 -0.77
N TRP A 25 -6.94 -10.18 -2.00
CA TRP A 25 -6.90 -9.01 -2.88
C TRP A 25 -8.30 -8.53 -3.27
N GLU A 26 -9.24 -9.45 -3.38
CA GLU A 26 -10.66 -9.22 -3.67
C GLU A 26 -11.30 -8.25 -2.67
N ASN A 27 -10.75 -8.14 -1.46
CA ASN A 27 -11.21 -7.24 -0.41
C ASN A 27 -10.53 -5.86 -0.43
N VAL A 28 -9.40 -5.73 -1.13
CA VAL A 28 -8.63 -4.48 -1.25
C VAL A 28 -8.94 -3.75 -2.55
N LEU A 29 -8.98 -4.47 -3.67
CA LEU A 29 -9.16 -3.89 -5.00
C LEU A 29 -10.43 -3.00 -5.12
N PRO A 30 -11.60 -3.38 -4.58
CA PRO A 30 -12.79 -2.56 -4.71
C PRO A 30 -12.72 -1.22 -3.98
N LEU A 31 -11.83 -1.07 -2.99
CA LEU A 31 -11.65 0.19 -2.27
C LEU A 31 -11.09 1.30 -3.18
N PHE A 32 -10.39 0.91 -4.25
CA PHE A 32 -9.79 1.82 -5.22
C PHE A 32 -10.66 2.05 -6.47
N PHE A 33 -11.91 1.57 -6.45
CA PHE A 33 -12.83 1.62 -7.60
C PHE A 33 -13.05 3.04 -8.17
N PHE A 34 -13.01 4.08 -7.32
CA PHE A 34 -13.21 5.46 -7.74
C PHE A 34 -11.97 6.12 -8.37
N HIS A 35 -10.81 5.46 -8.33
CA HIS A 35 -9.65 5.93 -9.07
C HIS A 35 -9.86 5.69 -10.57
N ARG A 36 -9.56 6.71 -11.38
CA ARG A 36 -9.67 6.63 -12.85
C ARG A 36 -8.93 5.42 -13.44
N ASP A 37 -7.86 5.00 -12.79
CA ASP A 37 -6.96 3.92 -13.18
C ASP A 37 -7.06 2.67 -12.29
N GLY A 38 -8.08 2.58 -11.43
CA GLY A 38 -8.42 1.41 -10.63
C GLY A 38 -7.22 0.79 -9.91
N VAL A 39 -6.93 -0.47 -10.22
CA VAL A 39 -5.84 -1.29 -9.65
C VAL A 39 -4.47 -0.58 -9.73
N LEU A 40 -4.20 0.16 -10.81
CA LEU A 40 -2.92 0.85 -10.99
C LEU A 40 -2.70 1.97 -9.97
N ALA A 41 -3.77 2.49 -9.36
CA ALA A 41 -3.68 3.51 -8.33
C ALA A 41 -2.91 3.01 -7.10
N ILE A 42 -3.09 1.74 -6.72
CA ILE A 42 -2.43 1.12 -5.57
C ILE A 42 -0.90 1.18 -5.76
N GLN A 43 -0.41 0.67 -6.90
CA GLN A 43 1.02 0.67 -7.23
C GLN A 43 1.57 2.09 -7.39
N ARG A 44 0.82 3.01 -8.01
CA ARG A 44 1.27 4.41 -8.16
C ARG A 44 1.41 5.09 -6.80
N LEU A 45 0.40 5.00 -5.94
CA LEU A 45 0.39 5.63 -4.63
C LEU A 45 1.52 5.08 -3.76
N ALA A 46 1.71 3.76 -3.77
CA ALA A 46 2.82 3.11 -3.08
C ALA A 46 4.19 3.54 -3.63
N ARG A 47 4.34 3.64 -4.96
CA ARG A 47 5.58 4.11 -5.61
C ARG A 47 5.90 5.55 -5.25
N ASP A 48 4.91 6.42 -5.23
CA ASP A 48 5.10 7.83 -4.91
C ASP A 48 5.61 8.00 -3.47
N TRP A 49 5.02 7.27 -2.52
CA TRP A 49 5.45 7.30 -1.13
C TRP A 49 6.79 6.62 -0.91
N THR A 50 7.03 5.44 -1.48
CA THR A 50 8.35 4.79 -1.40
C THR A 50 9.46 5.69 -1.94
N ARG A 51 9.21 6.46 -3.01
CA ARG A 51 10.14 7.48 -3.50
C ARG A 51 10.35 8.61 -2.50
N LEU A 52 9.30 9.13 -1.86
CA LEU A 52 9.42 10.18 -0.84
C LEU A 52 10.24 9.71 0.37
N TYR A 53 10.02 8.47 0.81
CA TYR A 53 10.79 7.85 1.89
C TYR A 53 12.21 7.44 1.49
N GLY A 54 12.57 7.49 0.20
CA GLY A 54 13.88 7.03 -0.30
C GLY A 54 14.06 5.50 -0.23
N LEU A 55 12.95 4.74 -0.27
CA LEU A 55 12.93 3.28 -0.19
C LEU A 55 13.20 2.64 -1.56
N ARG A 56 13.60 1.36 -1.55
CA ARG A 56 13.72 0.59 -2.80
C ARG A 56 12.34 0.36 -3.42
N LYS A 57 12.34 0.17 -4.74
CA LYS A 57 11.14 -0.13 -5.52
C LYS A 57 10.49 -1.43 -5.03
N ILE A 58 9.16 -1.42 -5.01
CA ILE A 58 8.31 -2.56 -4.65
C ILE A 58 7.34 -2.85 -5.79
N ASP A 59 6.88 -4.09 -5.88
CA ASP A 59 5.70 -4.49 -6.65
C ASP A 59 4.62 -4.92 -5.65
N VAL A 60 3.62 -4.05 -5.43
CA VAL A 60 2.63 -4.25 -4.36
C VAL A 60 1.84 -5.54 -4.56
N PHE A 61 1.69 -6.01 -5.81
CA PHE A 61 0.92 -7.22 -6.13
C PHE A 61 1.65 -8.53 -5.79
N GLN A 62 2.94 -8.45 -5.47
CA GLN A 62 3.70 -9.56 -4.89
C GLN A 62 3.57 -9.60 -3.35
N GLY A 63 2.87 -8.64 -2.76
CA GLY A 63 2.65 -8.56 -1.33
C GLY A 63 1.55 -9.49 -0.84
N ASN A 64 1.68 -9.91 0.42
CA ASN A 64 0.65 -10.63 1.14
C ASN A 64 -0.35 -9.64 1.74
N ILE A 65 -1.64 -9.95 1.65
CA ILE A 65 -2.67 -9.20 2.34
C ILE A 65 -2.71 -9.68 3.79
N ILE A 66 -2.83 -8.74 4.73
CA ILE A 66 -2.99 -8.99 6.16
C ILE A 66 -4.12 -8.08 6.65
N ARG A 67 -4.90 -8.59 7.62
CA ARG A 67 -5.88 -7.77 8.34
C ARG A 67 -5.37 -7.48 9.75
N GLU A 68 -5.37 -6.21 10.12
CA GLU A 68 -5.07 -5.77 11.48
C GLU A 68 -6.19 -4.87 12.02
N LYS A 69 -6.22 -4.71 13.34
CA LYS A 69 -6.94 -3.63 14.00
C LYS A 69 -5.94 -2.66 14.61
N TRP A 70 -6.11 -1.38 14.33
CA TRP A 70 -5.23 -0.33 14.80
C TRP A 70 -5.97 0.63 15.72
N SER A 71 -5.32 0.98 16.82
CA SER A 71 -5.78 2.03 17.70
C SER A 71 -5.72 3.40 17.02
N ASN A 72 -6.54 4.34 17.47
CA ASN A 72 -6.47 5.73 17.03
C ASN A 72 -5.07 6.35 17.20
N ARG A 73 -4.36 5.99 18.26
CA ARG A 73 -2.99 6.46 18.53
C ARG A 73 -2.01 5.98 17.45
N ARG A 74 -2.04 4.70 17.08
CA ARG A 74 -1.18 4.16 16.01
C ARG A 74 -1.46 4.82 14.66
N ILE A 75 -2.74 5.12 14.38
CA ILE A 75 -3.13 5.86 13.18
C ILE A 75 -2.54 7.28 13.21
N ASP A 76 -2.62 7.97 14.34
CA ASP A 76 -2.07 9.31 14.52
C ASP A 76 -0.54 9.33 14.30
N GLU A 77 0.18 8.38 14.91
CA GLU A 77 1.62 8.18 14.75
C GLU A 77 2.01 7.93 13.28
N LEU A 78 1.23 7.12 12.55
CA LEU A 78 1.44 6.92 11.10
C LEU A 78 1.27 8.23 10.32
N LEU A 79 0.20 9.00 10.59
CA LEU A 79 -0.06 10.25 9.88
C LEU A 79 1.05 11.28 10.14
N ASP A 80 1.57 11.36 11.36
CA ASP A 80 2.72 12.22 11.68
C ASP A 80 3.98 11.80 10.94
N HIS A 81 4.30 10.51 10.94
CA HIS A 81 5.45 10.01 10.19
C HIS A 81 5.36 10.32 8.70
N MET A 82 4.17 10.19 8.11
CA MET A 82 3.92 10.51 6.71
C MET A 82 3.98 12.02 6.43
N GLN A 83 3.43 12.84 7.32
CA GLN A 83 3.47 14.30 7.18
C GLN A 83 4.92 14.80 7.27
N ASN A 84 5.68 14.35 8.28
CA ASN A 84 7.09 14.70 8.46
C ASN A 84 7.96 14.32 7.25
N ALA A 85 7.73 13.13 6.66
CA ALA A 85 8.44 12.70 5.47
C ALA A 85 8.12 13.58 4.25
N SER A 86 6.86 13.98 4.11
CA SER A 86 6.42 14.90 3.06
C SER A 86 7.07 16.28 3.19
N ASP A 87 7.10 16.83 4.41
CA ASP A 87 7.62 18.17 4.69
C ASP A 87 9.15 18.21 4.50
N THR A 88 9.87 17.22 5.05
CA THR A 88 11.34 17.15 4.97
C THR A 88 11.85 17.05 3.54
N ARG A 89 11.16 16.27 2.69
CA ARG A 89 11.60 16.00 1.31
C ARG A 89 11.05 17.02 0.30
N SER A 90 10.47 18.13 0.79
CA SER A 90 9.79 19.14 -0.05
C SER A 90 8.72 18.51 -0.97
N GLY A 91 8.06 17.45 -0.51
CA GLY A 91 7.05 16.73 -1.26
C GLY A 91 5.73 17.52 -1.39
N GLY A 92 5.49 18.48 -0.49
CA GLY A 92 4.30 19.34 -0.49
C GLY A 92 2.98 18.57 -0.38
N ARG A 93 3.02 17.26 -0.06
CA ARG A 93 1.82 16.43 0.06
C ARG A 93 1.20 16.65 1.43
N CYS A 94 -0.03 17.10 1.43
CA CYS A 94 -0.84 17.30 2.62
C CYS A 94 -1.45 15.95 3.06
N VAL A 95 -0.88 15.34 4.10
CA VAL A 95 -1.35 14.08 4.69
C VAL A 95 -2.47 14.34 5.68
N ARG A 96 -2.22 15.29 6.60
CA ARG A 96 -3.24 15.77 7.54
C ARG A 96 -4.21 16.69 6.81
N THR A 97 -5.50 16.57 7.07
CA THR A 97 -6.53 17.35 6.37
C THR A 97 -7.80 17.49 7.20
N GLU A 98 -8.46 18.64 7.04
CA GLU A 98 -9.78 18.91 7.62
C GLU A 98 -10.94 18.46 6.71
N GLU A 99 -10.63 17.94 5.51
CA GLU A 99 -11.65 17.45 4.59
C GLU A 99 -12.42 16.27 5.18
N ALA A 100 -13.72 16.47 5.40
CA ALA A 100 -14.58 15.41 5.89
C ALA A 100 -14.61 14.20 4.93
N PRO A 101 -14.51 12.96 5.45
CA PRO A 101 -14.70 11.78 4.62
C PRO A 101 -16.16 11.71 4.16
N ARG A 102 -16.37 11.30 2.90
CA ARG A 102 -17.73 11.06 2.39
C ARG A 102 -18.47 10.02 3.22
N TYR A 103 -17.73 9.03 3.74
CA TYR A 103 -18.23 7.97 4.59
C TYR A 103 -17.22 7.63 5.69
N LEU A 104 -17.73 7.48 6.92
CA LEU A 104 -16.90 7.15 8.06
C LEU A 104 -16.71 5.65 8.26
N LYS A 105 -17.60 4.80 7.72
CA LYS A 105 -17.44 3.33 7.81
C LYS A 105 -16.40 2.82 6.83
N GLY A 106 -15.59 1.84 7.26
CA GLY A 106 -14.70 1.09 6.40
C GLY A 106 -13.36 0.71 6.99
N SER A 107 -12.39 0.48 6.11
CA SER A 107 -11.03 0.12 6.49
C SER A 107 -10.04 1.14 5.95
N LEU A 108 -8.85 1.20 6.55
CA LEU A 108 -7.69 1.84 5.92
C LEU A 108 -6.99 0.83 5.02
N VAL A 109 -6.20 1.32 4.05
CA VAL A 109 -5.29 0.47 3.28
C VAL A 109 -3.87 1.00 3.43
N VAL A 110 -3.00 0.16 3.95
CA VAL A 110 -1.60 0.46 4.26
C VAL A 110 -0.69 -0.47 3.47
N VAL A 111 0.42 0.05 2.98
CA VAL A 111 1.55 -0.76 2.48
C VAL A 111 2.60 -0.83 3.57
N ARG A 112 3.01 -2.05 3.95
CA ARG A 112 4.11 -2.29 4.89
C ARG A 112 5.29 -2.86 4.11
N THR A 113 6.41 -2.14 4.10
CA THR A 113 7.62 -2.54 3.39
C THR A 113 8.86 -1.93 4.02
N GLN A 114 9.99 -2.66 4.05
CA GLN A 114 11.28 -2.10 4.46
C GLN A 114 11.23 -1.37 5.83
N GLY A 115 10.48 -1.92 6.79
CA GLY A 115 10.29 -1.33 8.12
C GLY A 115 9.44 -0.05 8.16
N THR A 116 8.81 0.32 7.04
CA THR A 116 7.98 1.53 6.89
C THR A 116 6.53 1.14 6.57
N GLU A 117 5.58 1.92 7.10
CA GLU A 117 4.16 1.80 6.83
C GLU A 117 3.67 3.04 6.07
N ILE A 118 2.82 2.85 5.06
CA ILE A 118 2.37 3.90 4.14
C ILE A 118 0.86 3.80 3.94
N LEU A 119 0.10 4.82 4.36
CA LEU A 119 -1.34 4.91 4.08
C LEU A 119 -1.58 5.25 2.59
N ILE A 120 -2.26 4.36 1.87
CA ILE A 120 -2.59 4.56 0.45
C ILE A 120 -4.09 4.72 0.17
N ASP A 121 -4.97 4.30 1.09
CA ASP A 121 -6.39 4.68 1.07
C ASP A 121 -6.92 4.96 2.49
N GLY A 122 -7.93 5.82 2.58
CA GLY A 122 -8.63 6.13 3.82
C GLY A 122 -8.09 7.35 4.56
N ARG A 123 -7.25 8.19 3.92
CA ARG A 123 -6.67 9.43 4.49
C ARG A 123 -7.67 10.27 5.27
N ARG A 124 -8.85 10.57 4.71
CA ARG A 124 -9.88 11.38 5.38
C ARG A 124 -10.51 10.67 6.58
N ARG A 125 -10.67 9.34 6.53
CA ARG A 125 -11.14 8.54 7.69
C ARG A 125 -10.08 8.54 8.79
N ALA A 126 -8.82 8.32 8.43
CA ALA A 126 -7.69 8.33 9.36
C ALA A 126 -7.58 9.67 10.12
N ASN A 127 -7.76 10.80 9.43
CA ASN A 127 -7.77 12.14 10.06
C ASN A 127 -8.92 12.34 11.07
N VAL A 128 -10.06 11.67 10.90
CA VAL A 128 -11.14 11.70 11.88
C VAL A 128 -10.92 10.70 13.00
N TRP A 129 -10.33 9.55 12.69
CA TRP A 129 -10.14 8.45 13.63
C TRP A 129 -9.00 8.68 14.60
N CYS A 130 -7.93 9.41 14.22
CA CYS A 130 -6.81 9.68 15.14
C CYS A 130 -7.26 10.37 16.44
N SER A 131 -8.28 11.23 16.37
CA SER A 131 -8.83 11.94 17.53
C SER A 131 -10.00 11.21 18.23
N ARG A 132 -10.34 9.98 17.83
CA ARG A 132 -11.47 9.22 18.37
C ARG A 132 -10.98 7.91 18.97
N PRO A 133 -11.11 7.69 20.29
CA PRO A 133 -10.73 6.41 20.90
C PRO A 133 -11.44 5.23 20.24
N GLY A 134 -10.68 4.21 19.85
CA GLY A 134 -11.23 3.02 19.22
C GLY A 134 -10.19 2.18 18.48
N GLU A 135 -10.65 1.03 18.00
CA GLU A 135 -9.89 0.09 17.17
C GLU A 135 -10.52 0.02 15.78
N TYR A 136 -9.72 0.21 14.74
CA TYR A 136 -10.18 0.35 13.36
C TYR A 136 -9.58 -0.70 12.45
N ASP A 137 -10.37 -1.25 11.53
CA ASP A 137 -9.88 -2.24 10.57
C ASP A 137 -8.89 -1.61 9.58
N VAL A 138 -7.76 -2.30 9.39
CA VAL A 138 -6.71 -1.90 8.44
C VAL A 138 -6.34 -3.11 7.59
N TRP A 139 -6.40 -2.92 6.27
CA TRP A 139 -5.82 -3.83 5.30
C TRP A 139 -4.35 -3.46 5.10
N ILE A 140 -3.48 -4.45 5.21
CA ILE A 140 -2.05 -4.27 5.06
C ILE A 140 -1.57 -5.10 3.88
N ILE A 141 -0.91 -4.44 2.94
CA ILE A 141 -0.17 -5.07 1.86
C ILE A 141 1.28 -5.17 2.33
N ALA A 142 1.67 -6.33 2.87
CA ALA A 142 3.02 -6.60 3.34
C ALA A 142 3.88 -7.08 2.17
N VAL A 143 4.89 -6.29 1.80
CA VAL A 143 5.64 -6.50 0.55
C VAL A 143 7.13 -6.23 0.73
N GLU A 144 7.93 -7.17 0.24
CA GLU A 144 9.39 -7.04 0.21
C GLU A 144 9.86 -6.19 -0.98
N PRO A 145 11.01 -5.50 -0.86
CA PRO A 145 11.59 -4.76 -1.96
C PRO A 145 12.03 -5.66 -3.10
N LEU A 146 11.90 -5.16 -4.33
CA LEU A 146 12.43 -5.84 -5.50
C LEU A 146 13.95 -6.02 -5.35
N PRO A 147 14.50 -7.17 -5.80
CA PRO A 147 15.94 -7.39 -5.82
C PRO A 147 16.64 -6.25 -6.55
N SER A 148 17.76 -5.78 -6.01
CA SER A 148 18.59 -4.82 -6.74
C SER A 148 19.09 -5.46 -8.04
N LEU A 149 19.21 -4.66 -9.11
CA LEU A 149 19.81 -5.10 -10.38
C LEU A 149 21.20 -5.73 -10.15
N PHE A 150 21.97 -5.21 -9.19
CA PHE A 150 23.25 -5.76 -8.78
C PHE A 150 23.16 -7.18 -8.19
N LEU A 151 22.13 -7.48 -7.38
CA LEU A 151 21.92 -8.83 -6.87
C LEU A 151 21.53 -9.85 -7.95
N LYS A 152 20.79 -9.39 -8.98
CA LYS A 152 20.44 -10.23 -10.14
C LYS A 152 21.69 -10.58 -10.96
N LEU A 153 22.63 -9.64 -11.09
CA LEU A 153 23.89 -9.86 -11.80
C LEU A 153 24.82 -10.81 -11.04
N TRP A 154 24.99 -10.63 -9.72
CA TRP A 154 25.80 -11.56 -8.90
C TRP A 154 25.26 -12.99 -8.89
N LYS A 155 23.94 -13.18 -8.74
CA LYS A 155 23.36 -14.53 -8.83
C LYS A 155 23.47 -15.16 -10.24
N ALA A 156 23.57 -14.35 -11.28
CA ALA A 156 23.79 -14.84 -12.64
C ALA A 156 25.23 -15.31 -12.87
N ASP A 157 26.21 -14.72 -12.17
CA ASP A 157 27.60 -15.14 -12.21
C ASP A 157 27.84 -16.42 -11.39
N ASP A 158 27.24 -16.57 -10.21
CA ASP A 158 27.33 -17.81 -9.43
C ASP A 158 26.73 -19.02 -10.18
N ALA A 159 25.64 -18.82 -10.92
CA ALA A 159 25.04 -19.85 -11.75
C ALA A 159 25.89 -20.25 -12.98
N ARG A 160 26.84 -19.40 -13.39
CA ARG A 160 27.82 -19.70 -14.45
C ARG A 160 29.04 -20.44 -13.92
N VAL A 161 29.49 -20.13 -12.70
CA VAL A 161 30.65 -20.78 -12.08
C VAL A 161 30.33 -22.22 -11.62
N GLY A 162 29.07 -22.52 -11.28
CA GLY A 162 28.64 -23.87 -10.90
C GLY A 162 28.48 -24.89 -12.03
N LYS A 163 28.80 -24.55 -13.30
CA LYS A 163 28.64 -25.44 -14.46
C LYS A 163 29.96 -25.89 -15.11
N THR A 164 31.12 -25.55 -14.55
CA THR A 164 32.43 -25.87 -15.16
C THR A 164 33.32 -26.80 -14.31
N SER A 165 32.77 -27.52 -13.34
CA SER A 165 33.52 -28.58 -12.65
C SER A 165 32.77 -29.91 -12.77
N PHE A 166 33.43 -30.87 -13.41
CA PHE A 166 33.09 -32.28 -13.69
C PHE A 166 32.78 -32.58 -15.15
N ASP A 167 33.85 -32.72 -15.94
CA ASP A 167 34.11 -33.94 -16.72
C ASP A 167 35.55 -33.90 -17.25
N GLU A 168 36.50 -34.34 -16.42
CA GLU A 168 37.78 -34.88 -16.90
C GLU A 168 38.09 -36.15 -16.10
N SER A 169 38.38 -37.23 -16.83
CA SER A 169 38.91 -38.55 -16.41
C SER A 169 37.95 -39.43 -15.58
N HIS A 170 37.61 -40.67 -15.94
CA HIS A 170 38.39 -41.77 -16.55
C HIS A 170 37.47 -42.77 -17.25
#